data_AF-A0A645AJN5-F1
#
_entry.id   AF-A0A645AJN5-F1
#
_cell.length_a   1.000
_cell.length_b   1.000
_cell.length_c   1.000
_cell.angle_alpha   90.00
_cell.angle_beta   90.00
_cell.angle_gamma   90.00
#
_symmetry.space_group_name_H-M   'P 1'
#
loop_
_entity.id
_entity.type
_entity.pdbx_description
1 polymer ?
#
loop_
_entity_poly.entity_id
_entity_poly.type
_entity_poly.pdbx_seq_one_letter_code
_entity_poly.pdbx_strand_id
1 'polypeptide(L)' 'MEDANAKISEINKMFKSNIELFQAPMLQISSTDIRQRLMDGKSAKYLLPESVEQYIIKNNLYEE' A
#
# COMPACT_ATOMS: atom_id res chain seq x y z
N MET A 1 13.62 -15.20 -2.02
CA MET A 1 14.07 -14.70 -0.69
C MET A 1 15.59 -14.58 -0.62
N GLU A 2 16.35 -15.56 -1.13
CA GLU A 2 17.83 -15.48 -1.23
C GLU A 2 18.31 -14.24 -1.97
N ASP A 3 17.69 -13.90 -3.11
CA ASP A 3 18.07 -12.70 -3.89
C ASP A 3 17.88 -11.39 -3.12
N ALA A 4 16.80 -11.29 -2.34
CA ALA A 4 16.52 -10.10 -1.52
C ALA A 4 17.55 -9.94 -0.39
N ASN A 5 17.91 -11.04 0.27
CA ASN A 5 18.95 -11.04 1.31
C ASN A 5 20.32 -10.64 0.77
N ALA A 6 20.69 -11.14 -0.41
CA ALA A 6 21.95 -10.78 -1.06
C ALA A 6 22.00 -9.27 -1.36
N LYS A 7 20.92 -8.70 -1.89
CA LYS A 7 20.85 -7.27 -2.19
C LYS A 7 20.87 -6.40 -0.94
N ILE A 8 20.17 -6.82 0.12
CA ILE A 8 20.17 -6.11 1.41
C ILE A 8 21.57 -6.05 2.01
N SER A 9 22.32 -7.16 1.97
CA SER A 9 23.71 -7.21 2.44
C SER A 9 24.61 -6.23 1.69
N GLU A 10 24.47 -6.16 0.35
CA GLU A 10 25.21 -5.23 -0.50
C GLU A 10 24.93 -3.76 -0.10
N ILE A 11 23.65 -3.40 0.05
CA ILE A 11 23.22 -2.04 0.39
C ILE A 11 23.69 -1.65 1.80
N ASN A 12 23.53 -2.54 2.79
CA ASN A 12 24.00 -2.31 4.16
C ASN A 12 25.50 -2.05 4.21
N LYS A 13 26.29 -2.80 3.42
CA LYS A 13 27.74 -2.59 3.32
C LYS A 13 28.09 -1.27 2.63
N MET A 14 27.40 -0.90 1.55
CA MET A 14 27.67 0.31 0.77
C MET A 14 27.35 1.59 1.55
N PHE A 15 26.22 1.62 2.26
CA PHE A 15 25.69 2.84 2.88
C PHE A 15 25.77 2.86 4.40
N LYS A 16 26.30 1.80 5.03
CA LYS A 16 26.25 1.60 6.50
C LYS A 16 24.82 1.72 7.04
N SER A 17 23.84 1.23 6.28
CA SER A 17 22.42 1.22 6.65
C SER A 17 22.06 0.01 7.53
N ASN A 18 20.90 0.07 8.17
CA ASN A 18 20.27 -1.07 8.83
C ASN A 18 18.94 -1.39 8.15
N ILE A 19 18.94 -2.40 7.26
CA ILE A 19 17.76 -2.88 6.55
C ILE A 19 17.37 -4.26 7.09
N GLU A 20 16.12 -4.39 7.50
CA GLU A 20 15.56 -5.62 8.07
C GLU A 20 14.36 -6.09 7.23
N LEU A 21 14.29 -7.40 6.97
CA LEU A 21 13.14 -8.01 6.32
C LEU A 21 12.10 -8.41 7.38
N PHE A 22 10.85 -8.02 7.15
CA PHE A 22 9.72 -8.45 7.96
C PHE A 22 8.71 -9.20 7.11
N GLN A 23 8.09 -10.23 7.69
CA GLN A 23 7.02 -10.97 7.04
C GLN A 23 5.67 -10.33 7.36
N ALA A 24 5.04 -9.73 6.36
CA ALA A 24 3.68 -9.21 6.47
C ALA A 24 2.68 -10.17 5.80
N PRO A 25 1.43 -10.23 6.29
CA PRO A 25 0.36 -10.95 5.58
C PRO A 25 0.14 -10.33 4.21
N MET A 26 -0.10 -11.19 3.21
CA MET A 26 -0.39 -10.73 1.86
C MET A 26 -1.85 -10.26 1.78
N LEU A 27 -2.06 -8.95 1.76
CA LEU A 27 -3.36 -8.35 1.47
C LEU A 27 -3.38 -7.93 -0.01
N GLN A 28 -4.39 -8.39 -0.75
CA GLN A 28 -4.62 -7.97 -2.13
C GLN A 28 -5.33 -6.61 -2.16
N ILE A 29 -4.68 -5.59 -1.60
CA ILE A 29 -5.19 -4.22 -1.48
C ILE A 29 -4.12 -3.28 -2.02
N SER A 30 -4.50 -2.38 -2.94
CA SER A 30 -3.61 -1.34 -3.44
C SER A 30 -4.36 -0.02 -3.58
N SER A 31 -3.66 1.10 -3.41
CA SER A 31 -4.28 2.42 -3.61
C SER A 31 -4.75 2.61 -5.06
N THR A 32 -4.11 1.97 -6.03
CA THR A 32 -4.54 1.99 -7.44
C THR A 32 -5.90 1.33 -7.61
N ASP A 33 -6.10 0.13 -7.04
CA ASP A 33 -7.39 -0.57 -7.08
C ASP A 33 -8.47 0.23 -6.34
N ILE A 34 -8.17 0.76 -5.15
CA ILE A 34 -9.12 1.56 -4.36
C ILE A 34 -9.59 2.79 -5.15
N ARG A 35 -8.67 3.57 -5.72
CA ARG A 35 -9.05 4.76 -6.51
C ARG A 35 -9.88 4.37 -7.74
N GLN A 36 -9.51 3.30 -8.45
CA GLN A 36 -10.28 2.84 -9.61
C GLN A 36 -11.70 2.41 -9.23
N ARG A 37 -11.86 1.68 -8.13
CA ARG A 37 -13.18 1.30 -7.62
C ARG A 37 -14.04 2.53 -7.34
N LEU A 38 -13.49 3.55 -6.69
CA LEU A 38 -14.22 4.78 -6.36
C LEU A 38 -14.64 5.54 -7.63
N MET A 39 -13.72 5.71 -8.60
CA MET A 39 -14.01 6.32 -9.91
C MET A 39 -15.10 5.54 -10.67
N ASP A 40 -15.09 4.21 -10.60
CA ASP A 40 -16.10 3.35 -11.23
C ASP A 40 -17.45 3.31 -10.47
N GLY A 41 -17.61 4.07 -9.38
CA GLY A 41 -18.79 4.01 -8.50
C GLY A 41 -18.95 2.69 -7.73
N LYS A 42 -17.87 1.89 -7.62
CA LYS A 42 -17.83 0.63 -6.87
C LYS A 42 -17.46 0.86 -5.42
N SER A 43 -18.01 0.04 -4.53
CA SER A 43 -17.69 0.10 -3.10
C SER A 43 -16.24 -0.28 -2.81
N ALA A 44 -15.58 0.52 -1.96
CA ALA A 44 -14.30 0.24 -1.31
C ALA A 44 -14.45 -0.15 0.17
N LYS A 45 -15.68 -0.49 0.59
CA LYS A 45 -15.98 -0.88 1.97
C LYS A 45 -15.12 -2.08 2.38
N TYR A 46 -14.62 -2.05 3.62
CA TYR A 46 -13.67 -3.02 4.19
C TYR A 46 -12.24 -2.98 3.63
N LEU A 47 -11.96 -2.19 2.58
CA LEU A 47 -10.59 -1.97 2.08
C LEU A 47 -9.91 -0.77 2.76
N LEU A 48 -10.70 0.06 3.44
CA LEU A 48 -10.28 1.27 4.12
C LEU A 48 -10.89 1.34 5.53
N PRO A 49 -10.25 2.05 6.47
CA PRO A 49 -10.91 2.50 7.68
C PRO A 49 -12.12 3.38 7.33
N GLU A 50 -13.20 3.26 8.09
CA GLU A 50 -14.45 4.01 7.87
C GLU A 50 -14.21 5.52 7.82
N SER A 51 -13.35 6.04 8.69
CA SER A 51 -13.00 7.47 8.73
C SER A 51 -12.39 7.99 7.42
N VAL A 52 -11.66 7.13 6.70
CA VAL A 52 -11.05 7.46 5.40
C VAL A 52 -12.11 7.46 4.30
N GLU A 53 -13.00 6.47 4.30
CA GLU A 53 -14.14 6.42 3.36
C GLU A 53 -15.04 7.67 3.51
N GLN A 54 -15.37 8.04 4.75
CA GLN A 54 -16.13 9.27 5.04
C GLN A 54 -15.42 10.54 4.57
N TYR A 55 -14.08 10.60 4.71
CA TYR A 55 -13.31 11.74 4.22
C TYR A 55 -13.33 11.85 2.69
N ILE A 56 -13.21 10.72 1.98
CA ILE A 56 -13.28 10.68 0.52
C ILE A 56 -14.62 11.21 0.04
N ILE A 57 -15.72 10.71 0.62
CA ILE A 57 -17.09 11.13 0.27
C ILE A 57 -17.30 12.62 0.58
N LYS A 58 -16.89 13.10 1.76
CA LYS A 58 -17.08 14.49 2.17
C LYS A 58 -16.38 15.49 1.24
N ASN A 59 -15.28 15.08 0.62
CA ASN A 59 -14.44 15.95 -0.21
C ASN A 59 -14.52 15.62 -1.72
N ASN A 60 -15.46 14.75 -2.13
CA ASN A 60 -15.64 14.31 -3.52
C ASN A 60 -14.32 13.88 -4.19
N LEU A 61 -13.49 13.12 -3.46
CA LEU A 61 -12.21 12.66 -4.00
C LEU A 61 -12.42 11.47 -4.94
N TYR A 62 -11.68 11.47 -6.05
CA TYR A 62 -11.71 10.38 -7.05
C TYR A 62 -13.05 10.25 -7.78
N GLU A 63 -13.81 11.35 -7.88
CA GLU A 63 -14.97 11.52 -8.75
C GLU A 63 -14.52 12.31 -9.99
N GLU A 64 -14.17 11.63 -11.09
CA GLU A 64 -13.93 12.24 -12.41
C GLU A 64 -14.99 11.77 -13.40
#